data_AF-A0A7G8BS82-F1
#
_entry.id   AF-A0A7G8BS82-F1
#
_cell.length_a   1.000
_cell.length_b   1.000
_cell.length_c   1.000
_cell.angle_alpha   90.00
_cell.angle_beta   90.00
_cell.angle_gamma   90.00
#
_symmetry.space_group_name_H-M   'P 1'
#
loop_
_entity.id
_entity.type
_entity.pdbx_description
1 polymer ?
#
loop_
_entity_poly.entity_id
_entity_poly.type
_entity_poly.pdbx_seq_one_letter_code
_entity_poly.pdbx_strand_id
1 'polypeptide(L)' 'MLVLLIILLILAFGAYPAWPHSRNWGYYPSGGLGLVILIVLLVLLLEHGI' A
#
# COMPACT_ATOMS: atom_id res chain seq x y z
N MET A 1 -6.38 -8.65 -13.14
CA MET A 1 -5.22 -7.75 -13.30
C MET A 1 -5.58 -6.29 -12.97
N LEU A 2 -6.54 -5.66 -13.67
CA LEU A 2 -6.90 -4.25 -13.45
C LEU A 2 -7.53 -3.95 -12.08
N VAL A 3 -8.38 -4.84 -11.57
CA VAL A 3 -9.05 -4.67 -10.27
C VAL A 3 -8.05 -4.58 -9.11
N LEU A 4 -7.00 -5.39 -9.13
CA LEU A 4 -5.95 -5.38 -8.11
C LEU A 4 -5.19 -4.04 -8.09
N LEU A 5 -4.91 -3.51 -9.28
CA LEU A 5 -4.23 -2.24 -9.51
C LEU A 5 -5.04 -1.06 -8.97
N ILE A 6 -6.37 -1.09 -9.19
CA ILE A 6 -7.29 -0.08 -8.66
C ILE A 6 -7.32 -0.11 -7.12
N ILE A 7 -7.36 -1.30 -6.50
CA ILE A 7 -7.32 -1.45 -5.04
C ILE A 7 -6.02 -0.89 -4.46
N LEU A 8 -4.89 -1.18 -5.09
CA LEU A 8 -3.57 -0.65 -4.69
C LEU A 8 -3.52 0.88 -4.74
N LEU A 9 -4.07 1.49 -5.78
CA LEU A 9 -4.13 2.95 -5.89
C LEU A 9 -5.01 3.57 -4.80
N ILE A 10 -6.20 3.00 -4.53
CA ILE A 10 -7.09 3.49 -3.48
C ILE A 10 -6.40 3.45 -2.11
N LEU A 11 -5.69 2.36 -1.80
CA LEU A 11 -4.93 2.22 -0.55
C LEU A 11 -3.78 3.23 -0.47
N ALA A 12 -3.06 3.49 -1.56
CA ALA A 12 -1.98 4.47 -1.61
C ALA A 12 -2.49 5.90 -1.38
N PHE A 13 -3.61 6.28 -1.99
CA PHE A 13 -4.23 7.60 -1.77
C PHE A 13 -4.79 7.75 -0.36
N GLY A 14 -5.41 6.71 0.22
CA GLY A 14 -5.91 6.72 1.59
C GLY A 14 -4.81 6.82 2.66
N ALA A 15 -3.62 6.30 2.36
CA ALA A 15 -2.44 6.38 3.23
C ALA A 15 -1.68 7.72 3.12
N TYR A 16 -2.05 8.59 2.19
CA TYR A 16 -1.37 9.87 1.97
C TYR A 16 -1.70 10.87 3.11
N PRO A 17 -0.69 11.37 3.85
CA PRO A 17 -0.90 12.12 5.10
C PRO A 17 -1.32 13.60 4.89
N ALA A 18 -2.01 13.90 3.78
CA ALA A 18 -2.61 15.21 3.54
C ALA A 18 -4.02 15.35 4.15
N TRP A 19 -4.65 14.24 4.55
CA TRP A 19 -5.96 14.24 5.18
C TRP A 19 -5.82 14.28 6.70
N PRO A 20 -6.51 15.19 7.41
CA PRO A 20 -6.36 15.35 8.86
C PRO A 20 -6.78 14.10 9.66
N HIS A 21 -7.59 13.21 9.08
CA HIS A 21 -7.93 11.91 9.68
C HIS A 21 -6.73 10.94 9.73
N SER A 22 -5.85 10.99 8.72
CA SER A 22 -4.65 10.15 8.57
C SER A 22 -3.46 10.64 9.42
N ARG A 23 -3.66 11.69 10.23
CA ARG A 23 -2.60 12.38 10.98
C ARG A 23 -2.36 11.80 12.39
N ASN A 24 -3.37 11.18 13.00
CA ASN A 24 -3.27 10.46 14.29
C ASN A 24 -2.84 9.00 14.17
N TRP A 25 -2.59 8.57 12.94
CA TRP A 25 -2.30 7.20 12.57
C TRP A 25 -0.86 6.79 12.95
N GLY A 26 0.09 7.75 13.02
CA GLY A 26 1.47 7.45 13.42
C GLY A 26 2.12 6.39 12.53
N TYR A 27 3.13 5.68 13.05
CA TYR A 27 3.86 4.62 12.34
C TYR A 27 3.00 3.38 12.01
N TYR A 28 1.77 3.30 12.50
CA TYR A 28 1.02 2.04 12.60
C TYR A 28 0.07 1.70 11.43
N PRO A 29 -0.40 2.65 10.60
CA PRO A 29 -1.08 2.29 9.35
C PRO A 29 -0.30 2.70 8.11
N SER A 30 0.61 3.67 8.16
CA SER A 30 1.55 3.93 7.07
C SER A 30 2.67 2.87 7.03
N GLY A 31 3.17 2.42 8.18
CA GLY A 31 4.11 1.29 8.27
C GLY A 31 3.46 -0.05 7.94
N GLY A 32 2.23 -0.30 8.43
CA GLY A 32 1.49 -1.54 8.13
C GLY A 32 1.07 -1.65 6.67
N LEU A 33 0.45 -0.61 6.10
CA LEU A 33 0.09 -0.60 4.67
C LEU A 33 1.33 -0.59 3.79
N GLY A 34 2.37 0.16 4.15
CA GLY A 34 3.65 0.15 3.45
C GLY A 34 4.29 -1.24 3.43
N LEU A 35 4.30 -1.94 4.56
CA LEU A 35 4.80 -3.30 4.68
C LEU A 35 3.98 -4.27 3.80
N VAL A 36 2.65 -4.18 3.83
CA VAL A 36 1.76 -5.02 3.02
C VAL A 36 2.01 -4.79 1.52
N ILE A 37 2.13 -3.53 1.09
CA ILE A 37 2.44 -3.18 -0.30
C ILE A 37 3.81 -3.74 -0.71
N LEU A 38 4.80 -3.66 0.17
CA LEU A 38 6.16 -4.16 -0.08
C LEU A 38 6.18 -5.69 -0.20
N ILE A 39 5.43 -6.40 0.65
CA ILE A 39 5.27 -7.86 0.57
C ILE A 39 4.63 -8.26 -0.77
N VAL A 40 3.55 -7.58 -1.18
CA VAL A 40 2.87 -7.88 -2.45
C VAL A 40 3.79 -7.65 -3.65
N LEU A 41 4.60 -6.58 -3.63
CA LEU A 41 5.60 -6.32 -4.67
C LEU A 41 6.68 -7.40 -4.74
N LEU A 42 7.19 -7.86 -3.59
CA LEU A 42 8.18 -8.95 -3.54
C LEU A 42 7.61 -10.26 -4.06
N VAL A 43 6.38 -10.62 -3.67
CA VAL A 43 5.71 -11.83 -4.17
C VAL A 43 5.51 -11.74 -5.68
N LEU A 44 5.05 -10.60 -6.19
CA LEU A 44 4.91 -10.40 -7.64
C LEU A 44 6.25 -10.49 -8.38
N LEU A 45 7.32 -9.92 -7.82
CA LEU A 45 8.66 -9.96 -8.43
C LEU A 45 9.23 -11.40 -8.46
N LEU A 46 9.04 -12.15 -7.38
CA LEU A 46 9.50 -13.53 -7.28
C LEU A 46 8.66 -14.49 -8.14
N GLU A 47 7.35 -14.27 -8.23
CA GLU A 47 6.46 -15.09 -9.05
C GLU A 47 6.57 -14.80 -10.55
N HIS A 48 6.77 -13.53 -10.94
CA HIS A 48 6.82 -13.14 -12.36
C HIS A 48 8.21 -13.27 -12.98
N GLY A 49 9.22 -13.76 -12.25
CA GLY A 49 10.52 -14.18 -12.79
C GLY A 49 11.13 -13.19 -13.78
N ILE A 50 11.49 -12.01 -13.31
CA ILE A 50 12.37 -11.09 -14.05
C ILE A 50 13.83 -11.44 -13.74
#